data_AF-A0A2M8R7T0-F1
#
_entry.id   AF-A0A2M8R7T0-F1
#
_cell.length_a   1.000
_cell.length_b   1.000
_cell.length_c   1.000
_cell.angle_alpha   90.00
_cell.angle_beta   90.00
_cell.angle_gamma   90.00
#
_symmetry.space_group_name_H-M   'P 1'
#
loop_
_entity.id
_entity.type
_entity.pdbx_description
1 polymer ?
#
loop_
_entity_poly.entity_id
_entity_poly.type
_entity_poly.pdbx_seq_one_letter_code
_entity_poly.pdbx_strand_id
1 'polypeptide(L)'
;MSILVTRPHPDNEATAENLRARGHAVLLAPALKFEPVAFHGESEAPYGAVLVTSANAIRAVAPQSRDLGLLKLPLFAVGEHTAAAAREAGFAEVIVAGGDAASLRDKVVQSARAKLLKKKSVLLYLAGADLSRDLGDELGTEGFRVVTRTTYRMTPVKHLPREVCEGFAAHGIEAVLHYSRRSARVFLDATRDEGVEISALAIPHCCLSDTVAGVLRDAGASQVLVAATPDETALFDTLERALRTRLA
;
A
#
# COMPACT_ATOMS: atom_id res chain seq x y z
N MET A 1 27.09 4.59 -2.37
CA MET A 1 26.24 3.56 -3.00
C MET A 1 24.91 3.56 -2.26
N SER A 2 23.80 3.29 -2.96
CA SER A 2 22.45 3.63 -2.49
C SER A 2 21.48 2.45 -2.56
N ILE A 3 20.52 2.43 -1.64
CA ILE A 3 19.38 1.53 -1.67
C ILE A 3 18.23 2.19 -2.41
N LEU A 4 17.65 1.49 -3.39
CA LEU A 4 16.53 1.99 -4.16
C LEU A 4 15.20 1.56 -3.52
N VAL A 5 14.36 2.52 -3.18
CA VAL A 5 13.02 2.29 -2.63
C VAL A 5 11.97 2.55 -3.71
N THR A 6 11.20 1.51 -4.06
CA THR A 6 10.15 1.58 -5.09
C THR A 6 8.74 1.86 -4.54
N ARG A 7 8.63 1.96 -3.22
CA ARG A 7 7.36 2.18 -2.52
C ARG A 7 6.73 3.51 -2.95
N PRO A 8 5.39 3.61 -3.07
CA PRO A 8 4.71 4.87 -3.36
C PRO A 8 4.84 5.92 -2.25
N HIS A 9 4.80 7.19 -2.62
CA HIS A 9 4.59 8.30 -1.67
C HIS A 9 3.19 8.25 -1.06
N PRO A 10 3.00 8.58 0.24
CA PRO A 10 4.01 9.13 1.18
C PRO A 10 4.84 8.09 1.94
N ASP A 11 4.47 6.81 1.89
CA ASP A 11 5.09 5.80 2.75
C ASP A 11 6.58 5.56 2.42
N ASN A 12 7.03 5.94 1.21
CA ASN A 12 8.42 5.85 0.80
C ASN A 12 9.36 6.74 1.62
N GLU A 13 8.90 7.89 2.11
CA GLU A 13 9.72 8.82 2.91
C GLU A 13 10.03 8.20 4.26
N ALA A 14 9.02 7.63 4.93
CA ALA A 14 9.22 6.92 6.19
C ALA A 14 10.20 5.75 6.04
N THR A 15 10.07 4.97 4.95
CA THR A 15 11.04 3.91 4.61
C THR A 15 12.45 4.49 4.41
N ALA A 16 12.58 5.60 3.68
CA ALA A 16 13.87 6.23 3.39
C ALA A 16 14.53 6.79 4.65
N GLU A 17 13.79 7.47 5.52
CA GLU A 17 14.27 7.94 6.82
C GLU A 17 14.76 6.78 7.68
N ASN A 18 14.01 5.67 7.72
CA ASN A 18 14.37 4.48 8.48
C ASN A 18 15.68 3.85 7.96
N LEU A 19 15.85 3.78 6.63
CA LEU A 19 17.09 3.30 6.01
C LEU A 19 18.28 4.26 6.26
N ARG A 20 18.08 5.57 6.14
CA ARG A 20 19.11 6.59 6.44
C ARG A 20 19.55 6.53 7.90
N ALA A 21 18.63 6.30 8.83
CA ALA A 21 18.94 6.10 10.24
C ALA A 21 19.78 4.84 10.50
N ARG A 22 19.74 3.85 9.59
CA ARG A 22 20.63 2.67 9.60
C ARG A 22 21.95 2.88 8.86
N GLY A 23 22.21 4.09 8.36
CA GLY A 23 23.47 4.44 7.68
C GLY A 23 23.46 4.24 6.18
N HIS A 24 22.30 3.92 5.57
CA HIS A 24 22.20 3.73 4.12
C HIS A 24 21.95 5.06 3.39
N ALA A 25 22.61 5.25 2.24
CA ALA A 25 22.14 6.25 1.27
C ALA A 25 20.90 5.68 0.55
N VAL A 26 19.94 6.55 0.22
CA VAL A 26 18.65 6.12 -0.35
C VAL A 26 18.31 6.95 -1.58
N LEU A 27 17.93 6.26 -2.65
CA LEU A 27 17.24 6.84 -3.81
C LEU A 27 15.77 6.40 -3.81
N LEU A 28 14.88 7.32 -4.18
CA LEU A 28 13.45 7.06 -4.24
C LEU A 28 13.03 6.96 -5.71
N ALA A 29 12.44 5.82 -6.10
CA ALA A 29 11.78 5.66 -7.41
C ALA A 29 10.39 5.06 -7.22
N PRO A 30 9.40 5.85 -6.75
CA PRO A 30 8.03 5.37 -6.56
C PRO A 30 7.48 4.74 -7.85
N ALA A 31 7.21 3.44 -7.83
CA ALA A 31 6.70 2.74 -9.02
C ALA A 31 5.21 3.05 -9.27
N LEU A 32 4.47 3.47 -8.25
CA LEU A 32 3.09 3.92 -8.37
C LEU A 32 2.94 5.30 -7.73
N LYS A 33 2.04 6.09 -8.30
CA LYS A 33 1.63 7.39 -7.80
C LYS A 33 0.21 7.31 -7.26
N PHE A 34 0.00 7.85 -6.07
CA PHE A 34 -1.33 8.06 -5.51
C PHE A 34 -2.03 9.22 -6.24
N GLU A 35 -3.25 8.97 -6.72
CA GLU A 35 -4.11 9.97 -7.34
C GLU A 35 -5.48 9.95 -6.67
N PRO A 36 -5.89 11.02 -5.96
CA PRO A 36 -7.23 11.08 -5.40
C PRO A 36 -8.27 11.16 -6.53
N VAL A 37 -9.38 10.46 -6.33
CA VAL A 37 -10.55 10.51 -7.22
C VAL A 37 -11.60 11.37 -6.53
N ALA A 38 -12.17 12.31 -7.28
CA ALA A 38 -13.18 13.22 -6.76
C ALA A 38 -14.34 12.43 -6.15
N PHE A 39 -14.57 12.64 -4.86
CA PHE A 39 -15.68 12.05 -4.16
C PHE A 39 -16.90 12.96 -4.31
N HIS A 40 -17.84 12.55 -5.16
CA HIS A 40 -19.13 13.23 -5.25
C HIS A 40 -20.09 12.56 -4.26
N GLY A 41 -20.46 13.30 -3.21
CA GLY A 41 -21.41 12.86 -2.19
C GLY A 41 -22.84 12.83 -2.75
N GLU A 42 -23.14 11.85 -3.60
CA GLU A 42 -24.44 11.73 -4.27
C GLU A 42 -25.44 10.84 -3.52
N SER A 43 -25.12 10.34 -2.32
CA SER A 43 -26.07 9.49 -1.59
C SER A 43 -27.10 10.32 -0.85
N GLU A 44 -28.36 10.24 -1.29
CA GLU A 44 -29.53 10.77 -0.57
C GLU A 44 -29.76 10.08 0.80
N ALA A 45 -29.15 8.90 1.03
CA ALA A 45 -29.29 8.13 2.27
C ALA A 45 -28.12 8.36 3.26
N PRO A 46 -28.39 8.55 4.56
CA PRO A 46 -27.35 8.66 5.58
C PRO A 46 -26.63 7.32 5.79
N TYR A 47 -25.30 7.36 5.77
CA TYR A 47 -24.46 6.20 6.10
C TYR A 47 -24.44 5.93 7.61
N GLY A 48 -24.32 4.66 7.99
CA GLY A 48 -24.20 4.25 9.39
C GLY A 48 -22.78 3.90 9.84
N ALA A 49 -21.87 3.62 8.90
CA ALA A 49 -20.46 3.37 9.18
C ALA A 49 -19.62 3.56 7.91
N VAL A 50 -18.33 3.78 8.11
CA VAL A 50 -17.31 3.85 7.05
C VAL A 50 -16.42 2.62 7.13
N LEU A 51 -16.13 1.98 6.00
CA LEU A 51 -15.20 0.87 5.88
C LEU A 51 -13.98 1.32 5.07
N VAL A 52 -12.78 0.99 5.54
CA VAL A 52 -11.53 1.29 4.85
C VAL A 52 -10.53 0.13 4.95
N THR A 53 -9.96 -0.24 3.81
CA THR A 53 -8.91 -1.28 3.71
C THR A 53 -7.53 -0.72 3.42
N SER A 54 -7.39 0.62 3.36
CA SER A 54 -6.12 1.28 3.09
C SER A 54 -6.11 2.70 3.68
N ALA A 55 -4.97 3.10 4.24
CA ALA A 55 -4.72 4.48 4.65
C ALA A 55 -4.91 5.47 3.49
N ASN A 56 -4.63 5.06 2.25
CA ASN A 56 -4.83 5.90 1.06
C ASN A 56 -6.30 6.27 0.83
N ALA A 57 -7.24 5.39 1.19
CA ALA A 57 -8.66 5.71 1.07
C ALA A 57 -9.06 6.87 1.98
N ILE A 58 -8.47 6.94 3.18
CA ILE A 58 -8.68 8.01 4.16
C ILE A 58 -7.99 9.29 3.67
N ARG A 59 -6.72 9.21 3.26
CA ARG A 59 -5.96 10.35 2.72
C ARG A 59 -6.70 11.04 1.57
N ALA A 60 -7.35 10.26 0.71
CA ALA A 60 -8.11 10.77 -0.41
C ALA A 60 -9.35 11.58 -0.02
N VAL A 61 -10.05 11.18 1.05
CA VAL A 61 -11.29 11.83 1.49
C VAL A 61 -11.07 12.83 2.62
N ALA A 62 -9.92 12.81 3.29
CA ALA A 62 -9.62 13.68 4.44
C ALA A 62 -9.90 15.17 4.18
N PRO A 63 -9.61 15.75 2.99
CA PRO A 63 -9.95 17.15 2.72
C PRO A 63 -11.45 17.46 2.72
N GLN A 64 -12.31 16.46 2.51
CA GLN A 64 -13.77 16.62 2.36
C GLN A 64 -14.56 15.89 3.46
N SER A 65 -13.89 15.11 4.31
CA SER A 65 -14.51 14.20 5.28
C SER A 65 -15.41 14.91 6.29
N ARG A 66 -15.05 16.15 6.65
CA ARG A 66 -15.82 17.02 7.56
C ARG A 66 -17.12 17.49 6.91
N ASP A 67 -17.04 17.97 5.67
CA ASP A 67 -18.20 18.51 4.93
C ASP A 67 -19.19 17.41 4.58
N LEU A 68 -18.69 16.20 4.34
CA LEU A 68 -19.48 15.00 4.11
C LEU A 68 -20.03 14.36 5.39
N GLY A 69 -19.73 14.93 6.57
CA GLY A 69 -20.22 14.44 7.86
C GLY A 69 -19.67 13.07 8.28
N LEU A 70 -18.62 12.56 7.62
CA LEU A 70 -18.11 11.20 7.82
C LEU A 70 -17.39 11.02 9.16
N LEU A 71 -16.78 12.08 9.69
CA LEU A 71 -15.93 12.03 10.89
C LEU A 71 -16.66 11.57 12.16
N LYS A 72 -18.00 11.70 12.20
CA LYS A 72 -18.85 11.28 13.31
C LYS A 72 -19.29 9.81 13.21
N LEU A 73 -19.09 9.18 12.06
CA LEU A 73 -19.48 7.79 11.85
C LEU A 73 -18.41 6.85 12.42
N PRO A 74 -18.80 5.68 12.96
CA PRO A 74 -17.85 4.64 13.28
C PRO A 74 -17.12 4.20 12.00
N LEU A 75 -15.80 4.23 12.04
CA LEU A 75 -14.93 3.79 10.97
C LEU A 75 -14.32 2.44 11.32
N PHE A 76 -14.50 1.45 10.44
CA PHE A 76 -13.87 0.15 10.52
C PHE A 76 -12.62 0.14 9.64
N ALA A 77 -11.46 -0.06 10.27
CA ALA A 77 -10.17 -0.13 9.61
C ALA A 77 -9.62 -1.57 9.62
N VAL A 78 -9.05 -1.97 8.50
CA VAL A 78 -8.48 -3.32 8.33
C VAL A 78 -7.36 -3.64 9.32
N GLY A 79 -6.51 -2.65 9.62
CA GLY A 79 -5.36 -2.80 10.52
C GLY A 79 -4.88 -1.46 11.06
N GLU A 80 -3.94 -1.49 12.01
CA GLU A 80 -3.58 -0.31 12.80
C GLU A 80 -2.98 0.83 11.99
N HIS A 81 -2.22 0.55 10.94
CA HIS A 81 -1.70 1.61 10.07
C HIS A 81 -2.82 2.41 9.40
N THR A 82 -3.90 1.74 8.98
CA THR A 82 -5.09 2.41 8.42
C THR A 82 -5.86 3.13 9.51
N ALA A 83 -5.95 2.53 10.71
CA ALA A 83 -6.62 3.15 11.85
C ALA A 83 -5.93 4.43 12.33
N ALA A 84 -4.60 4.46 12.35
CA ALA A 84 -3.81 5.64 12.68
C ALA A 84 -4.12 6.80 11.73
N ALA A 85 -4.11 6.56 10.41
CA ALA A 85 -4.48 7.56 9.42
C ALA A 85 -5.92 8.09 9.62
N ALA A 86 -6.85 7.24 10.06
CA ALA A 86 -8.24 7.65 10.33
C ALA A 86 -8.32 8.57 11.56
N ARG A 87 -7.59 8.23 12.62
CA ARG A 87 -7.52 9.04 13.83
C ARG A 87 -6.88 10.40 13.53
N GLU A 88 -5.80 10.44 12.77
CA GLU A 88 -5.15 11.68 12.29
C GLU A 88 -6.09 12.54 11.43
N ALA A 89 -6.93 11.91 10.61
CA ALA A 89 -7.95 12.59 9.83
C ALA A 89 -9.15 13.08 10.66
N GLY A 90 -9.21 12.78 11.97
CA GLY A 90 -10.22 13.28 12.90
C GLY A 90 -11.46 12.41 13.06
N PHE A 91 -11.43 11.13 12.66
CA PHE A 91 -12.54 10.21 12.94
C PHE A 91 -12.67 9.95 14.45
N ALA A 92 -13.88 10.14 14.98
CA ALA A 92 -14.13 10.07 16.42
C ALA A 92 -14.09 8.63 16.96
N GLU A 93 -14.58 7.66 16.17
CA GLU A 93 -14.63 6.25 16.55
C GLU A 93 -13.97 5.40 15.46
N VAL A 94 -12.86 4.73 15.83
CA VAL A 94 -12.09 3.89 14.92
C VAL A 94 -11.99 2.48 15.49
N ILE A 95 -12.58 1.52 14.78
CA ILE A 95 -12.65 0.10 15.13
C ILE A 95 -11.66 -0.66 14.25
N VAL A 96 -10.72 -1.36 14.85
CA VAL A 96 -9.67 -2.09 14.13
C VAL A 96 -10.03 -3.58 14.05
N ALA A 97 -9.95 -4.13 12.84
CA ALA A 97 -10.18 -5.54 12.59
C ALA A 97 -8.94 -6.40 12.89
N GLY A 98 -7.74 -5.85 12.69
CA GLY A 98 -6.47 -6.49 13.06
C GLY A 98 -5.94 -7.48 12.03
N GLY A 99 -6.33 -7.37 10.76
CA GLY A 99 -5.95 -8.32 9.73
C GLY A 99 -6.11 -7.78 8.32
N ASP A 100 -6.91 -8.48 7.51
CA ASP A 100 -7.17 -8.20 6.10
C ASP A 100 -8.66 -7.89 5.84
N ALA A 101 -9.05 -7.78 4.56
CA ALA A 101 -10.44 -7.49 4.20
C ALA A 101 -11.44 -8.53 4.75
N ALA A 102 -11.05 -9.82 4.85
CA ALA A 102 -11.90 -10.84 5.45
C ALA A 102 -12.07 -10.62 6.96
N SER A 103 -10.98 -10.27 7.64
CA SER A 103 -11.01 -9.89 9.07
C SER A 103 -11.91 -8.67 9.30
N LEU A 104 -11.87 -7.71 8.38
CA LEU A 104 -12.73 -6.51 8.41
C LEU A 104 -14.22 -6.87 8.24
N ARG A 105 -14.56 -7.75 7.31
CA ARG A 105 -15.92 -8.27 7.13
C ARG A 105 -16.42 -8.92 8.43
N ASP A 106 -15.64 -9.82 9.00
CA ASP A 106 -16.03 -10.55 10.21
C ASP A 106 -16.23 -9.59 11.40
N LYS A 107 -15.41 -8.54 11.49
CA LYS A 107 -15.57 -7.48 12.49
C LYS A 107 -16.88 -6.71 12.33
N VAL A 108 -17.27 -6.38 11.10
CA VAL A 108 -18.55 -5.71 10.81
C VAL A 108 -19.73 -6.60 11.19
N VAL A 109 -19.70 -7.88 10.82
CA VAL A 109 -20.72 -8.87 11.18
C VAL A 109 -20.84 -9.00 12.70
N GLN A 110 -19.72 -9.08 13.42
CA GLN A 110 -19.68 -9.16 14.87
C GLN A 110 -20.29 -7.91 15.52
N SER A 111 -19.92 -6.70 15.06
CA SER A 111 -20.46 -5.44 15.59
C SER A 111 -21.97 -5.32 15.37
N ALA A 112 -22.50 -5.85 14.26
CA ALA A 112 -23.94 -5.89 14.04
C ALA A 112 -24.67 -6.86 14.99
N ARG A 113 -24.10 -8.04 15.24
CA ARG A 113 -24.64 -8.99 16.23
C ARG A 113 -24.65 -8.41 17.65
N ALA A 114 -23.62 -7.64 17.99
CA ALA A 114 -23.52 -6.91 19.26
C ALA A 114 -24.43 -5.66 19.35
N LYS A 115 -25.23 -5.37 18.31
CA LYS A 115 -26.10 -4.18 18.20
C LYS A 115 -25.36 -2.84 18.24
N LEU A 116 -24.04 -2.83 18.01
CA LEU A 116 -23.23 -1.62 17.85
C LEU A 116 -23.40 -0.99 16.46
N LEU A 117 -23.75 -1.82 15.47
CA LEU A 117 -24.08 -1.41 14.11
C LEU A 117 -25.51 -1.89 13.77
N LYS A 118 -26.40 -0.99 13.35
CA LYS A 118 -27.74 -1.39 12.91
C LYS A 118 -27.61 -2.11 11.57
N LYS A 119 -28.10 -3.36 11.47
CA LYS A 119 -28.03 -4.16 10.23
C LYS A 119 -28.69 -3.48 9.01
N LYS A 120 -29.67 -2.60 9.24
CA LYS A 120 -30.35 -1.83 8.18
C LYS A 120 -29.56 -0.59 7.72
N SER A 121 -28.49 -0.22 8.41
CA SER A 121 -27.65 0.92 8.02
C SER A 121 -26.92 0.64 6.71
N VAL A 122 -26.79 1.66 5.89
CA VAL A 122 -25.95 1.63 4.69
C VAL A 122 -24.49 1.83 5.13
N LEU A 123 -23.60 0.94 4.70
CA LEU A 123 -22.17 1.04 4.96
C LEU A 123 -21.49 1.71 3.76
N LEU A 124 -20.67 2.71 4.01
CA LEU A 124 -19.86 3.35 2.99
C LEU A 124 -18.49 2.67 2.93
N TYR A 125 -18.20 1.96 1.86
CA TYR A 125 -16.86 1.40 1.64
C TYR A 125 -16.04 2.36 0.78
N LEU A 126 -15.03 2.99 1.39
CA LEU A 126 -14.07 3.84 0.69
C LEU A 126 -12.93 2.97 0.17
N ALA A 127 -12.82 2.85 -1.14
CA ALA A 127 -11.97 1.87 -1.78
C ALA A 127 -11.03 2.50 -2.82
N GLY A 128 -9.95 1.77 -3.13
CA GLY A 128 -9.13 2.09 -4.29
C GLY A 128 -9.83 1.66 -5.59
N ALA A 129 -9.39 2.20 -6.72
CA ALA A 129 -9.88 1.79 -8.04
C ALA A 129 -9.62 0.30 -8.32
N ASP A 130 -8.54 -0.24 -7.75
CA ASP A 130 -8.15 -1.65 -7.86
C ASP A 130 -8.45 -2.36 -6.53
N LEU A 131 -9.40 -3.29 -6.54
CA LEU A 131 -9.79 -4.07 -5.37
C LEU A 131 -9.05 -5.41 -5.32
N SER A 132 -8.49 -5.76 -4.16
CA SER A 132 -7.93 -7.10 -3.93
C SER A 132 -9.01 -8.15 -3.62
N ARG A 133 -10.13 -7.70 -3.05
CA ARG A 133 -11.37 -8.46 -2.78
C ARG A 133 -12.56 -7.52 -2.87
N ASP A 134 -13.71 -8.05 -3.26
CA ASP A 134 -14.96 -7.30 -3.24
C ASP A 134 -15.62 -7.39 -1.86
N LEU A 135 -15.16 -6.55 -0.94
CA LEU A 135 -15.73 -6.47 0.42
C LEU A 135 -17.20 -6.03 0.41
N GLY A 136 -17.62 -5.26 -0.60
CA GLY A 136 -18.99 -4.78 -0.74
C GLY A 136 -19.93 -5.94 -1.00
N ASP A 137 -19.58 -6.78 -1.97
CA ASP A 137 -20.33 -8.00 -2.30
C ASP A 137 -20.30 -9.02 -1.15
N GLU A 138 -19.13 -9.25 -0.54
CA GLU A 138 -19.00 -10.17 0.60
C GLU A 138 -19.94 -9.77 1.75
N LEU A 139 -19.98 -8.48 2.14
CA LEU A 139 -20.91 -7.98 3.16
C LEU A 139 -22.38 -7.96 2.67
N GLY A 140 -22.60 -7.81 1.37
CA GLY A 140 -23.91 -7.97 0.74
C GLY A 140 -24.49 -9.36 0.99
N THR A 141 -23.68 -10.41 0.87
CA THR A 141 -24.12 -11.80 1.17
C THR A 141 -24.49 -12.01 2.64
N GLU A 142 -23.90 -11.24 3.56
CA GLU A 142 -24.25 -11.23 4.99
C GLU A 142 -25.52 -10.39 5.29
N GLY A 143 -26.09 -9.76 4.27
CA GLY A 143 -27.32 -8.98 4.33
C GLY A 143 -27.13 -7.51 4.72
N PHE A 144 -25.93 -6.96 4.52
CA PHE A 144 -25.69 -5.52 4.64
C PHE A 144 -25.93 -4.81 3.31
N ARG A 145 -26.29 -3.52 3.38
CA ARG A 145 -26.25 -2.65 2.21
C ARG A 145 -24.92 -1.91 2.19
N VAL A 146 -24.10 -2.15 1.18
CA VAL A 146 -22.80 -1.47 1.03
C VAL A 146 -22.82 -0.58 -0.21
N VAL A 147 -22.39 0.66 -0.03
CA VAL A 147 -22.11 1.59 -1.13
C VAL A 147 -20.60 1.71 -1.23
N THR A 148 -20.03 1.10 -2.27
CA THR A 148 -18.60 1.21 -2.56
C THR A 148 -18.34 2.48 -3.36
N ARG A 149 -17.41 3.30 -2.89
CA ARG A 149 -16.96 4.52 -3.58
C ARG A 149 -15.45 4.45 -3.79
N THR A 150 -15.04 4.55 -5.05
CA THR A 150 -13.63 4.70 -5.40
C THR A 150 -13.16 6.10 -5.01
N THR A 151 -12.20 6.17 -4.09
CA THR A 151 -11.66 7.45 -3.59
C THR A 151 -10.27 7.74 -4.11
N TYR A 152 -9.54 6.75 -4.61
CA TYR A 152 -8.21 6.96 -5.16
C TYR A 152 -7.85 5.91 -6.20
N ARG A 153 -6.82 6.21 -6.98
CA ARG A 153 -6.16 5.30 -7.92
C ARG A 153 -4.65 5.28 -7.63
N MET A 154 -4.03 4.12 -7.81
CA MET A 154 -2.58 4.01 -7.84
C MET A 154 -2.14 3.88 -9.30
N THR A 155 -1.63 4.95 -9.88
CA THR A 155 -1.28 5.00 -11.30
C THR A 155 0.21 4.66 -11.49
N PRO A 156 0.58 3.81 -12.47
CA PRO A 156 1.98 3.53 -12.80
C PRO A 156 2.80 4.78 -13.09
N VAL A 157 3.99 4.87 -12.49
CA VAL A 157 4.99 5.87 -12.87
C VAL A 157 5.87 5.24 -13.95
N LYS A 158 5.80 5.79 -15.17
CA LYS A 158 6.42 5.18 -16.35
C LYS A 158 7.93 5.37 -16.43
N HIS A 159 8.44 6.45 -15.83
CA HIS A 159 9.84 6.86 -15.95
C HIS A 159 10.53 6.77 -14.61
N LEU A 160 11.77 6.27 -14.62
CA LEU A 160 12.65 6.34 -13.46
C LEU A 160 13.20 7.76 -13.31
N PRO A 161 13.45 8.23 -12.07
CA PRO A 161 14.20 9.47 -11.87
C PRO A 161 15.58 9.39 -12.53
N ARG A 162 16.05 10.49 -13.11
CA ARG A 162 17.34 10.54 -13.81
C ARG A 162 18.51 10.02 -12.96
N GLU A 163 18.55 10.42 -11.68
CA GLU A 163 19.58 9.96 -10.72
C GLU A 163 19.58 8.44 -10.50
N VAL A 164 18.43 7.78 -10.69
CA VAL A 164 18.30 6.32 -10.58
C VAL A 164 18.85 5.65 -11.83
N CYS A 165 18.56 6.18 -13.02
CA CYS A 165 19.16 5.69 -14.26
C CYS A 165 20.69 5.84 -14.24
N GLU A 166 21.18 7.01 -13.83
CA GLU A 166 22.62 7.26 -13.65
C GLU A 166 23.22 6.35 -12.58
N GLY A 167 22.50 6.12 -11.48
CA GLY A 167 22.88 5.19 -10.43
C GLY A 167 23.00 3.75 -10.92
N PHE A 168 22.11 3.27 -11.77
CA PHE A 168 22.23 1.95 -12.39
C PHE A 168 23.41 1.88 -13.36
N ALA A 169 23.55 2.87 -14.24
CA ALA A 169 24.64 2.93 -15.22
C ALA A 169 26.03 2.99 -14.57
N ALA A 170 26.16 3.69 -13.44
CA ALA A 170 27.40 3.82 -12.68
C ALA A 170 27.60 2.71 -11.63
N HIS A 171 26.73 1.69 -11.58
CA HIS A 171 26.72 0.65 -10.55
C HIS A 171 26.66 1.20 -9.11
N GLY A 172 26.06 2.38 -8.93
CA GLY A 172 25.91 3.07 -7.65
C GLY A 172 24.73 2.59 -6.80
N ILE A 173 23.85 1.74 -7.33
CA ILE A 173 22.72 1.13 -6.61
C ILE A 173 23.08 -0.28 -6.15
N GLU A 174 22.93 -0.53 -4.85
CA GLU A 174 23.35 -1.81 -4.24
C GLU A 174 22.23 -2.83 -4.14
N ALA A 175 20.99 -2.37 -3.93
CA ALA A 175 19.82 -3.23 -3.84
C ALA A 175 18.54 -2.44 -4.14
N VAL A 176 17.47 -3.17 -4.50
CA VAL A 176 16.12 -2.62 -4.71
C VAL A 176 15.13 -3.28 -3.76
N LEU A 177 14.31 -2.47 -3.09
CA LEU A 177 13.23 -2.94 -2.22
C LEU A 177 11.89 -2.99 -2.97
N HIS A 178 11.20 -4.13 -2.89
CA HIS A 178 9.94 -4.40 -3.57
C HIS A 178 8.82 -4.80 -2.60
N TYR A 179 7.73 -4.02 -2.59
CA TYR A 179 6.64 -4.16 -1.61
C TYR A 179 5.38 -4.82 -2.18
N SER A 180 5.21 -4.82 -3.51
CA SER A 180 4.03 -5.40 -4.14
C SER A 180 4.33 -5.91 -5.55
N ARG A 181 3.56 -6.90 -6.01
CA ARG A 181 3.67 -7.45 -7.37
C ARG A 181 3.49 -6.38 -8.43
N ARG A 182 2.55 -5.47 -8.20
CA ARG A 182 2.23 -4.39 -9.15
C ARG A 182 3.39 -3.40 -9.25
N SER A 183 3.92 -2.94 -8.12
CA SER A 183 5.08 -2.04 -8.10
C SER A 183 6.31 -2.68 -8.74
N ALA A 184 6.57 -3.96 -8.47
CA ALA A 184 7.68 -4.68 -9.08
C ALA A 184 7.56 -4.76 -10.62
N ARG A 185 6.36 -5.03 -11.16
CA ARG A 185 6.13 -5.02 -12.61
C ARG A 185 6.37 -3.64 -13.21
N VAL A 186 5.79 -2.60 -12.62
CA VAL A 186 5.98 -1.23 -13.12
C VAL A 186 7.45 -0.80 -13.06
N PHE A 187 8.18 -1.18 -12.01
CA PHE A 187 9.62 -0.96 -11.93
C PHE A 187 10.36 -1.65 -13.07
N LEU A 188 10.07 -2.92 -13.35
CA LEU A 188 10.71 -3.66 -14.44
C LEU A 188 10.43 -3.02 -15.81
N ASP A 189 9.17 -2.65 -16.06
CA ASP A 189 8.77 -1.97 -17.30
C ASP A 189 9.52 -0.63 -17.43
N ALA A 190 9.61 0.16 -16.35
CA ALA A 190 10.36 1.41 -16.36
C ALA A 190 11.86 1.19 -16.59
N THR A 191 12.48 0.16 -16.00
CA THR A 191 13.90 -0.15 -16.26
C THR A 191 14.17 -0.57 -17.70
N ARG A 192 13.21 -1.24 -18.35
CA ARG A 192 13.28 -1.62 -19.77
C ARG A 192 13.21 -0.40 -20.66
N ASP A 193 12.20 0.43 -20.43
CA ASP A 193 11.96 1.65 -21.19
C ASP A 193 13.14 2.63 -21.10
N GLU A 194 13.79 2.70 -19.93
CA GLU A 194 14.98 3.55 -19.70
C GLU A 194 16.31 2.88 -20.11
N GLY A 195 16.29 1.62 -20.59
CA GLY A 195 17.49 0.92 -21.07
C GLY A 195 18.49 0.49 -19.99
N VAL A 196 18.05 0.40 -18.72
CA VAL A 196 18.89 0.03 -17.56
C VAL A 196 18.54 -1.34 -16.96
N GLU A 197 17.67 -2.12 -17.62
CA GLU A 197 17.18 -3.42 -17.15
C GLU A 197 18.32 -4.39 -16.76
N ILE A 198 19.35 -4.53 -17.60
CA ILE A 198 20.45 -5.48 -17.35
C ILE A 198 21.17 -5.13 -16.03
N SER A 199 21.52 -3.85 -15.84
CA SER A 199 22.14 -3.38 -14.59
C SER A 199 21.21 -3.52 -13.39
N ALA A 200 19.90 -3.32 -13.58
CA ALA A 200 18.92 -3.44 -12.52
C ALA A 200 18.74 -4.89 -12.06
N LEU A 201 18.69 -5.86 -12.98
CA LEU A 201 18.50 -7.29 -12.68
C LEU A 201 19.76 -7.98 -12.13
N ALA A 202 20.93 -7.33 -12.25
CA ALA A 202 22.22 -7.86 -11.78
C ALA A 202 22.47 -7.66 -10.28
N ILE A 203 21.63 -6.88 -9.58
CA ILE A 203 21.79 -6.56 -8.16
C ILE A 203 20.72 -7.24 -7.29
N PRO A 204 20.92 -7.33 -5.96
CA PRO A 204 19.92 -7.82 -5.04
C PRO A 204 18.53 -7.15 -5.14
N HIS A 205 17.50 -7.96 -5.29
CA HIS A 205 16.10 -7.59 -5.15
C HIS A 205 15.53 -8.16 -3.86
N CYS A 206 15.28 -7.29 -2.88
CA CYS A 206 14.66 -7.67 -1.61
C CYS A 206 13.15 -7.51 -1.71
N CYS A 207 12.42 -8.61 -1.53
CA CYS A 207 10.98 -8.70 -1.77
C CYS A 207 10.22 -8.96 -0.46
N LEU A 208 9.13 -8.23 -0.24
CA LEU A 208 8.29 -8.37 0.96
C LEU A 208 7.60 -9.74 1.05
N SER A 209 7.38 -10.44 -0.07
CA SER A 209 6.79 -11.78 -0.08
C SER A 209 7.24 -12.58 -1.30
N ASP A 210 7.02 -13.90 -1.26
CA ASP A 210 7.38 -14.78 -2.36
C ASP A 210 6.60 -14.47 -3.64
N THR A 211 5.35 -14.00 -3.51
CA THR A 211 4.55 -13.57 -4.66
C THR A 211 5.16 -12.37 -5.39
N VAL A 212 5.84 -11.48 -4.65
CA VAL A 212 6.59 -10.35 -5.23
C VAL A 212 7.86 -10.87 -5.87
N ALA A 213 8.60 -11.74 -5.19
CA ALA A 213 9.83 -12.34 -5.70
C ALA A 213 9.62 -13.11 -7.01
N GLY A 214 8.50 -13.82 -7.17
CA GLY A 214 8.15 -14.49 -8.43
C GLY A 214 8.20 -13.55 -9.63
N VAL A 215 7.70 -12.32 -9.50
CA VAL A 215 7.76 -11.31 -10.57
C VAL A 215 9.19 -11.00 -11.00
N LEU A 216 10.11 -10.87 -10.05
CA LEU A 216 11.51 -10.54 -10.33
C LEU A 216 12.27 -11.76 -10.89
N ARG A 217 11.99 -12.96 -10.37
CA ARG A 217 12.57 -14.21 -10.87
C ARG A 217 12.15 -14.48 -12.32
N ASP A 218 10.87 -14.30 -12.63
CA ASP A 218 10.34 -14.47 -14.00
C ASP A 218 10.96 -13.46 -14.97
N ALA A 219 11.36 -12.29 -14.49
CA ALA A 219 12.07 -11.28 -15.27
C ALA A 219 13.58 -11.55 -15.42
N GLY A 220 14.11 -12.60 -14.80
CA GLY A 220 15.53 -12.98 -14.89
C GLY A 220 16.45 -12.30 -13.87
N ALA A 221 15.92 -11.75 -12.77
CA ALA A 221 16.75 -11.17 -11.71
C ALA A 221 17.67 -12.23 -11.10
N SER A 222 18.97 -11.92 -11.05
CA SER A 222 20.03 -12.86 -10.64
C SER A 222 20.03 -13.14 -9.13
N GLN A 223 19.55 -12.19 -8.32
CA GLN A 223 19.59 -12.25 -6.86
C GLN A 223 18.25 -11.79 -6.29
N VAL A 224 17.38 -12.73 -5.93
CA VAL A 224 16.05 -12.43 -5.38
C VAL A 224 15.92 -13.01 -3.98
N LEU A 225 15.77 -12.13 -2.98
CA LEU A 225 15.63 -12.50 -1.58
C LEU A 225 14.23 -12.15 -1.07
N VAL A 226 13.71 -12.98 -0.17
CA VAL A 226 12.36 -12.83 0.40
C VAL A 226 12.47 -12.54 1.90
N ALA A 227 11.71 -11.56 2.37
CA ALA A 227 11.55 -11.30 3.80
C ALA A 227 10.93 -12.50 4.53
N ALA A 228 11.39 -12.79 5.75
CA ALA A 228 10.89 -13.91 6.54
C ALA A 228 9.40 -13.75 6.90
N THR A 229 8.97 -12.51 7.09
CA THR A 229 7.60 -12.08 7.33
C THR A 229 7.29 -10.87 6.45
N PRO A 230 6.01 -10.65 6.08
CA PRO A 230 5.62 -9.58 5.16
C PRO A 230 5.53 -8.22 5.87
N ASP A 231 6.58 -7.86 6.59
CA ASP A 231 6.76 -6.56 7.26
C ASP A 231 8.11 -5.93 6.90
N GLU A 232 8.21 -4.63 7.16
CA GLU A 232 9.37 -3.84 6.74
C GLU A 232 10.64 -4.17 7.54
N THR A 233 10.50 -4.55 8.82
CA THR A 233 11.65 -4.95 9.64
C THR A 233 12.32 -6.18 9.04
N ALA A 234 11.55 -7.22 8.73
CA ALA A 234 12.07 -8.43 8.10
C ALA A 234 12.62 -8.17 6.68
N LEU A 235 12.06 -7.19 5.96
CA LEU A 235 12.60 -6.76 4.67
C LEU A 235 13.98 -6.10 4.81
N PHE A 236 14.18 -5.26 5.81
CA PHE A 236 15.49 -4.66 6.10
C PHE A 236 16.51 -5.69 6.60
N ASP A 237 16.11 -6.64 7.43
CA ASP A 237 17.00 -7.75 7.81
C ASP A 237 17.46 -8.55 6.58
N THR A 238 16.59 -8.66 5.58
CA THR A 238 16.90 -9.32 4.30
C THR A 238 17.88 -8.50 3.47
N LEU A 239 17.70 -7.18 3.43
CA LEU A 239 18.65 -6.25 2.82
C LEU A 239 20.05 -6.40 3.44
N GLU A 240 20.15 -6.37 4.77
CA GLU A 240 21.45 -6.51 5.46
C GLU A 240 22.16 -7.82 5.12
N ARG A 241 21.42 -8.93 5.02
CA ARG A 241 21.98 -10.22 4.58
C ARG A 241 22.49 -10.14 3.14
N ALA A 242 21.72 -9.54 2.23
CA ALA A 242 22.08 -9.41 0.83
C ALA A 242 23.38 -8.59 0.64
N LEU A 243 23.52 -7.49 1.38
CA LEU A 243 24.71 -6.63 1.31
C LEU A 243 25.97 -7.34 1.83
N ARG A 244 25.86 -8.15 2.90
CA ARG A 244 26.99 -8.92 3.44
C ARG A 244 27.52 -9.96 2.46
N THR A 245 26.63 -10.66 1.74
CA THR A 245 27.04 -11.69 0.76
C THR A 245 27.80 -11.10 -0.43
N ARG A 246 27.61 -9.83 -0.74
CA ARG A 246 28.30 -9.14 -1.84
C ARG A 246 29.71 -8.67 -1.47
N LEU A 247 29.97 -8.45 -0.18
CA LEU A 247 31.27 -8.01 0.34
C LEU A 247 32.23 -9.18 0.64
N ALA A 248 31.71 -10.43 0.63
CA ALA A 248 32.45 -11.65 0.87
C ALA A 248 32.89 -12.31 -0.45
#